data_AF-A0A929CBF7-F1
#
_entry.id   AF-A0A929CBF7-F1
#
_cell.length_a   1.000
_cell.length_b   1.000
_cell.length_c   1.000
_cell.angle_alpha   90.00
_cell.angle_beta   90.00
_cell.angle_gamma   90.00
#
_symmetry.space_group_name_H-M   'P 1'
#
loop_
_entity.id
_entity.type
_entity.pdbx_description
1 polymer ?
#
loop_
_entity_poly.entity_id
_entity_poly.type
_entity_poly.pdbx_seq_one_letter_code
_entity_poly.pdbx_strand_id
1 'polypeptide(L)'
;MSARKKYTFLYRIYRRMRYLRYVKRLRREELRSADRNSRAVVTESKSIAKEHHRKERIAEKHKRRQENLDRKEIKDSLKVDYLQDLLDNKEHYESLQQERDAIAARDRKFKRHRRRRLLRFYLKICSRNVILSLKNLNPAKLPQLIRYIRSNKGQIREFAVISIHSTLLFVAAYLLIFLIILFTSSISGVFFDYRSIIYYYEVLWLVKPEQWFGDSVKMIYASGPILAGVLALFFAIIFSYIRTERGLGKLFLLWLLIHGFNAFFGSLLIGSLFGRGFGYAIIWSFISDTEKVIYTIVSITALILLGVFTARSFLISANSYYRHLEKHQQKRFLWAQAIIPFFAGNAIIALLMLPELLSYDITVSLSLVLTIIPVAIGHRFAHSLYFEEEIIRVKFNLKVIAFPLIFIILYRVILGFGIMIG
;
A
#
# COMPACT_ATOMS: atom_id res chain seq x y z
N MET A 1 15.82 88.33 65.32
CA MET A 1 14.55 88.04 64.60
C MET A 1 14.87 87.71 63.16
N SER A 2 14.77 86.43 62.77
CA SER A 2 15.04 85.96 61.39
C SER A 2 13.74 85.96 60.59
N ALA A 3 13.69 86.76 59.52
CA ALA A 3 12.53 86.89 58.64
C ALA A 3 12.26 85.58 57.89
N ARG A 4 11.28 84.80 58.35
CA ARG A 4 10.79 83.60 57.67
C ARG A 4 10.20 83.99 56.31
N LYS A 5 10.97 83.80 55.23
CA LYS A 5 10.47 83.89 53.85
C LYS A 5 9.29 82.92 53.68
N LYS A 6 8.08 83.47 53.49
CA LYS A 6 6.85 82.71 53.21
C LYS A 6 6.92 82.22 51.77
N TYR A 7 7.21 80.94 51.58
CA TYR A 7 7.14 80.30 50.26
C TYR A 7 5.68 80.20 49.81
N THR A 8 5.42 80.50 48.53
CA THR A 8 4.11 80.32 47.90
C THR A 8 3.69 78.85 47.94
N PHE A 9 2.39 78.60 48.07
CA PHE A 9 1.79 77.26 48.18
C PHE A 9 2.26 76.30 47.06
N LEU A 10 2.39 76.81 45.83
CA LEU A 10 2.89 76.07 44.67
C LEU A 10 4.34 75.60 44.84
N TYR A 11 5.21 76.39 45.48
CA TYR A 11 6.59 76.01 45.72
C TYR A 11 6.72 74.88 46.75
N ARG A 12 5.84 74.84 47.76
CA ARG A 12 5.73 73.72 48.71
C ARG A 12 5.29 72.43 48.00
N ILE A 13 4.34 72.51 47.08
CA ILE A 13 3.89 71.36 46.26
C ILE A 13 5.03 70.86 45.35
N TYR A 14 5.71 71.78 44.65
CA TYR A 14 6.83 71.43 43.78
C TYR A 14 7.95 70.70 44.53
N ARG A 15 8.36 71.22 45.70
CA ARG A 15 9.40 70.60 46.53
C ARG A 15 8.98 69.21 47.02
N ARG A 16 7.71 69.03 47.40
CA ARG A 16 7.16 67.73 47.81
C ARG A 16 7.14 66.73 46.66
N MET A 17 6.72 67.15 45.45
CA MET A 17 6.77 66.31 44.25
C MET A 17 8.20 65.93 43.86
N ARG A 18 9.16 66.86 43.91
CA ARG A 18 10.58 66.58 43.62
C ARG A 18 11.16 65.58 44.62
N TYR A 19 10.85 65.73 45.91
CA TYR A 19 11.25 64.78 46.95
C TYR A 19 10.64 63.38 46.72
N LEU A 20 9.34 63.30 46.40
CA LEU A 20 8.69 62.02 46.09
C LEU A 20 9.29 61.33 44.86
N ARG A 21 9.64 62.06 43.81
CA ARG A 21 10.35 61.50 42.64
C ARG A 21 11.75 60.99 43.03
N TYR A 22 12.47 61.73 43.85
CA TYR A 22 13.78 61.33 44.36
C TYR A 22 13.70 60.05 45.19
N VAL A 23 12.78 59.97 46.16
CA VAL A 23 12.54 58.77 46.98
C VAL A 23 12.11 57.57 46.12
N LYS A 24 11.24 57.79 45.11
CA LYS A 24 10.83 56.73 44.19
C LYS A 24 11.99 56.22 43.34
N ARG A 25 12.95 57.08 42.97
CA ARG A 25 14.17 56.69 42.26
C ARG A 25 15.10 55.87 43.16
N LEU A 26 15.34 56.32 44.39
CA LEU A 26 16.11 55.58 45.40
C LEU A 26 15.53 54.19 45.66
N ARG A 27 14.22 54.07 45.92
CA ARG A 27 13.58 52.76 46.09
C ARG A 27 13.69 51.85 44.86
N ARG A 28 13.66 52.42 43.65
CA ARG A 28 13.87 51.63 42.41
C ARG A 28 15.32 51.18 42.27
N GLU A 29 16.29 51.99 42.68
CA GLU A 29 17.70 51.62 42.69
C GLU A 29 17.98 50.55 43.76
N GLU A 30 17.40 50.67 44.96
CA GLU A 30 17.46 49.64 46.02
C GLU A 30 16.82 48.31 45.59
N LEU A 31 15.65 48.35 44.95
CA LEU A 31 15.01 47.14 44.41
C LEU A 31 15.85 46.50 43.30
N ARG A 32 16.50 47.30 42.45
CA ARG A 32 17.40 46.78 41.41
C ARG A 32 18.68 46.20 42.00
N SER A 33 19.24 46.78 43.07
CA SER A 33 20.39 46.18 43.75
C SER A 33 20.00 44.90 44.49
N ALA A 34 18.83 44.87 45.12
CA ALA A 34 18.30 43.66 45.75
C ALA A 34 18.04 42.54 44.74
N ASP A 35 17.47 42.86 43.57
CA ASP A 35 17.26 41.90 42.47
C ASP A 35 18.58 41.44 41.83
N ARG A 36 19.59 42.31 41.73
CA ARG A 36 20.94 41.89 41.28
C ARG A 36 21.59 40.93 42.27
N ASN A 37 21.50 41.21 43.56
CA ASN A 37 22.05 40.35 44.60
C ASN A 37 21.31 39.02 44.68
N SER A 38 19.98 39.01 44.58
CA SER A 38 19.21 37.76 44.56
C SER A 38 19.52 36.91 43.33
N ARG A 39 19.69 37.53 42.15
CA ARG A 39 20.12 36.82 40.93
C ARG A 39 21.53 36.26 41.05
N ALA A 40 22.45 37.01 41.66
CA ALA A 40 23.82 36.55 41.91
C ALA A 40 23.85 35.29 42.79
N VAL A 41 23.09 35.27 43.89
CA VAL A 41 22.95 34.12 44.78
C VAL A 41 22.30 32.92 44.05
N VAL A 42 21.28 33.17 43.21
CA VAL A 42 20.66 32.12 42.40
C VAL A 42 21.61 31.57 41.32
N THR A 43 22.47 32.40 40.73
CA THR A 43 23.48 31.93 39.77
C THR A 43 24.57 31.11 40.45
N GLU A 44 25.00 31.50 41.65
CA GLU A 44 26.03 30.80 42.42
C GLU A 44 25.55 29.42 42.92
N SER A 45 24.34 29.37 43.49
CA SER A 45 23.70 28.09 43.87
C SER A 45 23.47 27.17 42.67
N LYS A 46 23.10 27.71 41.49
CA LYS A 46 23.01 26.93 40.24
C LYS A 46 24.37 26.40 39.78
N SER A 47 25.45 27.17 39.92
CA SER A 47 26.79 26.67 39.58
C SER A 47 27.25 25.56 40.52
N ILE A 48 27.00 25.69 41.83
CA ILE A 48 27.32 24.66 42.82
C ILE A 48 26.53 23.38 42.55
N ALA A 49 25.23 23.50 42.28
CA ALA A 49 24.37 22.35 41.95
C ALA A 49 24.82 21.65 40.65
N LYS A 50 25.24 22.40 39.62
CA LYS A 50 25.80 21.84 38.38
C LYS A 50 27.11 21.09 38.63
N GLU A 51 27.97 21.61 39.49
CA GLU A 51 29.23 20.96 39.83
C GLU A 51 28.99 19.67 40.62
N HIS A 52 28.08 19.69 41.58
CA HIS A 52 27.66 18.50 42.34
C HIS A 52 27.10 17.41 41.41
N HIS A 53 26.17 17.78 40.54
CA HIS A 53 25.59 16.85 39.55
C HIS A 53 26.65 16.32 38.57
N ARG A 54 27.69 17.10 38.24
CA ARG A 54 28.81 16.63 37.42
C ARG A 54 29.64 15.59 38.16
N LYS A 55 29.93 15.80 39.45
CA LYS A 55 30.66 14.84 40.30
C LYS A 55 29.86 13.54 40.48
N GLU A 56 28.55 13.63 40.73
CA GLU A 56 27.67 12.46 40.82
C GLU A 56 27.63 11.64 39.52
N ARG A 57 27.48 12.30 38.36
CA ARG A 57 27.51 11.60 37.06
C ARG A 57 28.83 10.89 36.80
N ILE A 58 29.95 11.47 37.22
CA ILE A 58 31.27 10.86 37.09
C ILE A 58 31.35 9.64 38.00
N ALA A 59 30.98 9.77 39.28
CA ALA A 59 30.95 8.67 40.24
C ALA A 59 30.04 7.51 39.77
N GLU A 60 28.84 7.81 39.27
CA GLU A 60 27.92 6.81 38.73
C GLU A 60 28.50 6.11 37.49
N LYS A 61 29.17 6.85 36.61
CA LYS A 61 29.84 6.27 35.43
C LYS A 61 30.97 5.32 35.83
N HIS A 62 31.74 5.65 36.87
CA HIS A 62 32.76 4.77 37.42
C HIS A 62 32.14 3.52 38.07
N LYS A 63 31.07 3.68 38.86
CA LYS A 63 30.34 2.56 39.45
C LYS A 63 29.79 1.59 38.39
N ARG A 64 29.12 2.10 37.35
CA ARG A 64 28.62 1.28 36.23
C ARG A 64 29.73 0.57 35.46
N ARG A 65 30.91 1.18 35.33
CA ARG A 65 32.08 0.54 34.71
C ARG A 65 32.57 -0.63 35.56
N GLN A 66 32.65 -0.46 36.88
CA GLN A 66 33.03 -1.53 37.79
C GLN A 66 32.02 -2.69 37.76
N GLU A 67 30.72 -2.39 37.89
CA GLU A 67 29.66 -3.41 37.81
C GLU A 67 29.69 -4.18 36.48
N ASN A 68 30.04 -3.53 35.36
CA ASN A 68 30.18 -4.20 34.07
C ASN A 68 31.44 -5.08 33.99
N LEU A 69 32.53 -4.69 34.65
CA LEU A 69 33.73 -5.52 34.76
C LEU A 69 33.45 -6.76 35.62
N ASP A 70 32.85 -6.57 36.80
CA ASP A 70 32.47 -7.66 37.70
C ASP A 70 31.48 -8.64 37.01
N ARG A 71 30.48 -8.11 36.28
CA ARG A 71 29.57 -8.94 35.47
C ARG A 71 30.29 -9.70 34.36
N LYS A 72 31.31 -9.10 33.75
CA LYS A 72 32.10 -9.75 32.71
C LYS A 72 32.92 -10.88 33.32
N GLU A 73 33.56 -10.66 34.46
CA GLU A 73 34.31 -11.69 35.19
C GLU A 73 33.41 -12.85 35.62
N ILE A 74 32.22 -12.57 36.18
CA ILE A 74 31.23 -13.60 36.52
C ILE A 74 30.78 -14.37 35.28
N LYS A 75 30.56 -13.68 34.15
CA LYS A 75 30.15 -14.34 32.91
C LYS A 75 31.28 -15.21 32.34
N ASP A 76 32.52 -14.75 32.43
CA ASP A 76 33.69 -15.48 31.96
C ASP A 76 33.94 -16.70 32.86
N SER A 77 33.77 -16.61 34.19
CA SER A 77 33.84 -17.75 35.10
C SER A 77 32.74 -18.78 34.85
N LEU A 78 31.49 -18.34 34.72
CA LEU A 78 30.36 -19.21 34.38
C LEU A 78 30.55 -19.90 33.02
N LYS A 79 31.20 -19.22 32.07
CA LYS A 79 31.52 -19.80 30.76
C LYS A 79 32.58 -20.90 30.89
N VAL A 80 33.60 -20.71 31.74
CA VAL A 80 34.61 -21.74 32.03
C VAL A 80 33.95 -22.93 32.71
N ASP A 81 33.14 -22.70 33.75
CA ASP A 81 32.40 -23.76 34.46
C ASP A 81 31.47 -24.53 33.51
N TYR A 82 30.76 -23.83 32.62
CA TYR A 82 29.92 -24.45 31.60
C TYR A 82 30.71 -25.28 30.58
N LEU A 83 31.88 -24.81 30.16
CA LEU A 83 32.74 -25.56 29.25
C LEU A 83 33.32 -26.80 29.92
N GLN A 84 33.69 -26.69 31.20
CA GLN A 84 34.15 -27.81 32.00
C GLN A 84 33.04 -28.85 32.17
N ASP A 85 31.82 -28.43 32.53
CA ASP A 85 30.65 -29.30 32.59
C ASP A 85 30.34 -29.98 31.25
N LEU A 86 30.49 -29.26 30.14
CA LEU A 86 30.27 -29.82 28.80
C LEU A 86 31.32 -30.87 28.43
N LEU A 87 32.56 -30.71 28.90
CA LEU A 87 33.62 -31.70 28.73
C LEU A 87 33.39 -32.92 29.62
N ASP A 88 33.08 -32.69 30.90
CA ASP A 88 32.87 -33.75 31.90
C ASP A 88 31.62 -34.59 31.57
N ASN A 89 30.57 -33.96 31.03
CA ASN A 89 29.29 -34.58 30.70
C ASN A 89 29.05 -34.72 29.19
N LYS A 90 30.11 -34.72 28.37
CA LYS A 90 30.01 -34.77 26.90
C LYS A 90 29.11 -35.90 26.40
N GLU A 91 29.32 -37.13 26.89
CA GLU A 91 28.54 -38.30 26.48
C GLU A 91 27.05 -38.17 26.87
N HIS A 92 26.78 -37.60 28.03
CA HIS A 92 25.41 -37.33 28.48
C HIS A 92 24.71 -36.34 27.55
N TYR A 93 25.36 -35.23 27.20
CA TYR A 93 24.80 -34.23 26.29
C TYR A 93 24.62 -34.76 24.86
N GLU A 94 25.56 -35.56 24.35
CA GLU A 94 25.43 -36.21 23.05
C GLU A 94 24.23 -37.17 23.03
N SER A 95 24.00 -37.94 24.10
CA SER A 95 22.84 -38.83 24.21
C SER A 95 21.50 -38.06 24.22
N LEU A 96 21.42 -36.95 24.96
CA LEU A 96 20.25 -36.07 25.01
C LEU A 96 19.98 -35.40 23.66
N GLN A 97 21.03 -35.01 22.94
CA GLN A 97 20.90 -34.40 21.63
C GLN A 97 20.40 -35.40 20.59
N GLN A 98 20.92 -36.63 20.60
CA GLN A 98 20.42 -37.71 19.75
C GLN A 98 18.95 -38.03 20.03
N GLU A 99 18.54 -38.07 21.31
CA GLU A 99 17.14 -38.27 21.68
C GLU A 99 16.24 -37.13 21.19
N ARG A 100 16.66 -35.87 21.38
CA ARG A 100 15.95 -34.68 20.89
C ARG A 100 15.81 -34.68 19.37
N ASP A 101 16.87 -35.01 18.65
CA ASP A 101 16.85 -35.09 17.19
C ASP A 101 15.96 -36.23 16.70
N ALA A 102 15.95 -37.37 17.38
CA ALA A 102 15.04 -38.47 17.10
C ALA A 102 13.56 -38.07 17.32
N ILE A 103 13.26 -37.37 18.41
CA ILE A 103 11.92 -36.82 18.70
C ILE A 103 11.54 -35.81 17.62
N ALA A 104 12.41 -34.84 17.30
CA ALA A 104 12.16 -33.81 16.30
C ALA A 104 11.95 -34.41 14.89
N ALA A 105 12.70 -35.46 14.54
CA ALA A 105 12.53 -36.18 13.27
C ALA A 105 11.18 -36.90 13.21
N ARG A 106 10.77 -37.58 14.29
CA ARG A 106 9.43 -38.21 14.40
C ARG A 106 8.33 -37.17 14.26
N ASP A 107 8.48 -36.01 14.90
CA ASP A 107 7.54 -34.89 14.84
C ASP A 107 7.42 -34.28 13.44
N ARG A 108 8.56 -34.08 12.75
CA ARG A 108 8.58 -33.61 11.36
C ARG A 108 7.88 -34.60 10.44
N LYS A 109 8.12 -35.91 10.62
CA LYS A 109 7.47 -36.98 9.85
C LYS A 109 5.95 -36.99 10.11
N PHE A 110 5.53 -36.87 11.36
CA PHE A 110 4.12 -36.79 11.75
C PHE A 110 3.42 -35.54 11.19
N LYS A 111 4.04 -34.36 11.30
CA LYS A 111 3.50 -33.10 10.73
C LYS A 111 3.38 -33.18 9.21
N ARG A 112 4.37 -33.75 8.50
CA ARG A 112 4.29 -34.00 7.04
C ARG A 112 3.14 -34.96 6.70
N HIS A 113 2.99 -36.04 7.47
CA HIS A 113 1.90 -37.00 7.27
C HIS A 113 0.52 -36.36 7.51
N ARG A 114 0.34 -35.61 8.61
CA ARG A 114 -0.90 -34.90 8.95
C ARG A 114 -1.28 -33.87 7.88
N ARG A 115 -0.33 -33.07 7.38
CA ARG A 115 -0.56 -32.11 6.30
C ARG A 115 -1.07 -32.79 5.02
N ARG A 116 -0.43 -33.89 4.61
CA ARG A 116 -0.86 -34.67 3.44
C ARG A 116 -2.26 -35.26 3.62
N ARG A 117 -2.59 -35.77 4.82
CA ARG A 117 -3.94 -36.30 5.12
C ARG A 117 -5.01 -35.22 5.09
N LEU A 118 -4.77 -34.06 5.71
CA LEU A 118 -5.70 -32.94 5.68
C LEU A 118 -5.91 -32.41 4.27
N LEU A 119 -4.84 -32.24 3.49
CA LEU A 119 -4.94 -31.76 2.12
C LEU A 119 -5.74 -32.72 1.23
N ARG A 120 -5.52 -34.04 1.35
CA ARG A 120 -6.35 -35.06 0.69
C ARG A 120 -7.81 -35.00 1.15
N PHE A 121 -8.08 -34.77 2.43
CA PHE A 121 -9.43 -34.64 2.96
C PHE A 121 -10.15 -33.41 2.41
N TYR A 122 -9.51 -32.24 2.44
CA TYR A 122 -10.07 -31.01 1.88
C TYR A 122 -10.28 -31.09 0.37
N LEU A 123 -9.32 -31.65 -0.39
CA LEU A 123 -9.49 -31.89 -1.82
C LEU A 123 -10.65 -32.85 -2.09
N LYS A 124 -10.78 -33.93 -1.30
CA LYS A 124 -11.89 -34.89 -1.43
C LYS A 124 -13.25 -34.26 -1.08
N ILE A 125 -13.32 -33.36 -0.11
CA ILE A 125 -14.54 -32.61 0.22
C ILE A 125 -14.88 -31.63 -0.90
N CYS A 126 -13.92 -30.85 -1.38
CA CYS A 126 -14.14 -29.89 -2.44
C CYS A 126 -14.55 -30.58 -3.74
N SER A 127 -13.84 -31.65 -4.14
CA SER A 127 -14.20 -32.41 -5.34
C SER A 127 -15.57 -33.07 -5.19
N ARG A 128 -15.90 -33.62 -4.01
CA ARG A 128 -17.22 -34.19 -3.74
C ARG A 128 -18.30 -33.12 -3.80
N ASN A 129 -18.09 -31.91 -3.26
CA ASN A 129 -19.07 -30.82 -3.33
C ASN A 129 -19.26 -30.29 -4.75
N VAL A 130 -18.19 -30.20 -5.54
CA VAL A 130 -18.27 -29.81 -6.96
C VAL A 130 -18.97 -30.89 -7.79
N ILE A 131 -18.60 -32.17 -7.61
CA ILE A 131 -19.24 -33.31 -8.28
C ILE A 131 -20.69 -33.43 -7.83
N LEU A 132 -21.01 -33.22 -6.56
CA LEU A 132 -22.40 -33.21 -6.09
C LEU A 132 -23.16 -31.99 -6.61
N SER A 133 -22.55 -30.81 -6.73
CA SER A 133 -23.18 -29.65 -7.37
C SER A 133 -23.44 -29.88 -8.86
N LEU A 134 -22.52 -30.55 -9.55
CA LEU A 134 -22.66 -30.93 -10.96
C LEU A 134 -23.66 -32.08 -11.15
N LYS A 135 -23.67 -33.09 -10.26
CA LYS A 135 -24.66 -34.18 -10.27
C LYS A 135 -26.04 -33.72 -9.81
N ASN A 136 -26.11 -32.70 -8.95
CA ASN A 136 -27.34 -32.04 -8.54
C ASN A 136 -27.86 -31.03 -9.58
N LEU A 137 -27.13 -30.78 -10.68
CA LEU A 137 -27.76 -30.37 -11.95
C LEU A 137 -28.53 -31.58 -12.49
N ASN A 138 -29.55 -31.98 -11.74
CA ASN A 138 -30.46 -33.03 -12.13
C ASN A 138 -31.10 -32.56 -13.44
N PRO A 139 -30.98 -33.30 -14.55
CA PRO A 139 -31.61 -32.92 -15.82
C PRO A 139 -33.12 -32.68 -15.67
N ALA A 140 -33.77 -33.29 -14.67
CA ALA A 140 -35.16 -33.02 -14.31
C ALA A 140 -35.43 -31.60 -13.78
N LYS A 141 -34.43 -30.89 -13.24
CA LYS A 141 -34.53 -29.49 -12.82
C LYS A 141 -34.13 -28.50 -13.92
N LEU A 142 -33.58 -28.98 -15.04
CA LEU A 142 -33.24 -28.15 -16.20
C LEU A 142 -34.45 -27.34 -16.71
N PRO A 143 -35.67 -27.91 -16.82
CA PRO A 143 -36.86 -27.14 -17.20
C PRO A 143 -37.19 -26.03 -16.19
N GLN A 144 -36.97 -26.24 -14.90
CA GLN A 144 -37.19 -25.23 -13.86
C GLN A 144 -36.15 -24.11 -13.94
N LEU A 145 -34.87 -24.44 -14.19
CA LEU A 145 -33.82 -23.45 -14.45
C LEU A 145 -34.12 -22.64 -15.71
N ILE A 146 -34.55 -23.28 -16.80
CA ILE A 146 -34.93 -22.61 -18.04
C ILE A 146 -36.15 -21.70 -17.80
N ARG A 147 -37.17 -22.14 -17.05
CA ARG A 147 -38.30 -21.29 -16.66
C ARG A 147 -37.84 -20.10 -15.81
N TYR A 148 -36.94 -20.30 -14.86
CA TYR A 148 -36.37 -19.24 -14.03
C TYR A 148 -35.55 -18.24 -14.86
N ILE A 149 -34.75 -18.72 -15.82
CA ILE A 149 -34.01 -17.86 -16.76
C ILE A 149 -34.98 -17.09 -17.66
N ARG A 150 -36.03 -17.76 -18.13
CA ARG A 150 -37.06 -17.14 -18.99
C ARG A 150 -37.88 -16.09 -18.24
N SER A 151 -38.25 -16.34 -16.98
CA SER A 151 -38.97 -15.36 -16.14
C SER A 151 -38.08 -14.18 -15.75
N ASN A 152 -36.76 -14.40 -15.58
CA ASN A 152 -35.79 -13.35 -15.25
C ASN A 152 -35.00 -12.83 -16.46
N LYS A 153 -35.49 -13.06 -17.69
CA LYS A 153 -34.75 -12.76 -18.93
C LYS A 153 -34.28 -11.32 -19.01
N GLY A 154 -35.12 -10.36 -18.58
CA GLY A 154 -34.79 -8.93 -18.55
C GLY A 154 -33.59 -8.64 -17.65
N GLN A 155 -33.65 -9.08 -16.39
CA GLN A 155 -32.57 -8.83 -15.45
C GLN A 155 -31.26 -9.56 -15.83
N ILE A 156 -31.35 -10.77 -16.40
CA ILE A 156 -30.18 -11.53 -16.88
C ILE A 156 -29.52 -10.80 -18.05
N ARG A 157 -30.33 -10.26 -18.98
CA ARG A 157 -29.83 -9.44 -20.09
C ARG A 157 -29.13 -8.18 -19.57
N GLU A 158 -29.73 -7.45 -18.64
CA GLU A 158 -29.11 -6.26 -18.04
C GLU A 158 -27.78 -6.58 -17.38
N PHE A 159 -27.75 -7.64 -16.56
CA PHE A 159 -26.55 -8.14 -15.92
C PHE A 159 -25.44 -8.46 -16.93
N ALA A 160 -25.77 -9.20 -17.99
CA ALA A 160 -24.82 -9.55 -19.04
C ALA A 160 -24.29 -8.31 -19.78
N VAL A 161 -25.17 -7.34 -20.10
CA VAL A 161 -24.75 -6.09 -20.77
C VAL A 161 -23.78 -5.30 -19.90
N ILE A 162 -24.09 -5.12 -18.61
CA ILE A 162 -23.22 -4.42 -17.65
C ILE A 162 -21.87 -5.15 -17.53
N SER A 163 -21.89 -6.47 -17.41
CA SER A 163 -20.67 -7.28 -17.34
C SER A 163 -19.82 -7.23 -18.61
N ILE A 164 -20.43 -7.27 -19.80
CA ILE A 164 -19.70 -7.18 -21.06
C ILE A 164 -19.06 -5.80 -21.21
N HIS A 165 -19.82 -4.72 -20.99
CA HIS A 165 -19.26 -3.37 -21.06
C HIS A 165 -18.11 -3.20 -20.06
N SER A 166 -18.31 -3.60 -18.81
CA SER A 166 -17.28 -3.43 -17.78
C SER A 166 -16.05 -4.32 -18.04
N THR A 167 -16.22 -5.56 -18.51
CA THR A 167 -15.09 -6.44 -18.89
C THR A 167 -14.27 -5.84 -20.02
N LEU A 168 -14.90 -5.31 -21.06
CA LEU A 168 -14.17 -4.70 -22.18
C LEU A 168 -13.42 -3.44 -21.76
N LEU A 169 -14.05 -2.60 -20.93
CA LEU A 169 -13.39 -1.41 -20.37
C LEU A 169 -12.27 -1.78 -19.40
N PHE A 170 -12.42 -2.84 -18.61
CA PHE A 170 -11.38 -3.40 -17.75
C PHE A 170 -10.16 -3.81 -18.59
N VAL A 171 -10.36 -4.63 -19.63
CA VAL A 171 -9.28 -5.10 -20.50
C VAL A 171 -8.60 -3.93 -21.22
N ALA A 172 -9.37 -3.00 -21.78
CA ALA A 172 -8.81 -1.81 -22.43
C ALA A 172 -8.02 -0.93 -21.44
N ALA A 173 -8.50 -0.74 -20.21
CA ALA A 173 -7.82 0.04 -19.19
C ALA A 173 -6.49 -0.62 -18.77
N TYR A 174 -6.50 -1.94 -18.57
CA TYR A 174 -5.29 -2.71 -18.31
C TYR A 174 -4.26 -2.54 -19.42
N LEU A 175 -4.66 -2.78 -20.68
CA LEU A 175 -3.76 -2.69 -21.83
C LEU A 175 -3.21 -1.28 -22.01
N LEU A 176 -4.02 -0.24 -21.76
CA LEU A 176 -3.55 1.14 -21.83
C LEU A 176 -2.49 1.45 -20.76
N ILE A 177 -2.73 1.04 -19.51
CA ILE A 177 -1.75 1.23 -18.43
C ILE A 177 -0.47 0.42 -18.70
N PHE A 178 -0.61 -0.83 -19.16
CA PHE A 178 0.52 -1.67 -19.50
C PHE A 178 1.34 -1.08 -20.66
N LEU A 179 0.67 -0.56 -21.70
CA LEU A 179 1.31 0.15 -22.80
C LEU A 179 2.14 1.35 -22.31
N ILE A 180 1.56 2.18 -21.42
CA ILE A 180 2.26 3.30 -20.82
C ILE A 180 3.53 2.84 -20.08
N ILE A 181 3.43 1.74 -19.31
CA ILE A 181 4.58 1.17 -18.60
C ILE A 181 5.68 0.75 -19.57
N LEU A 182 5.34 0.00 -20.63
CA LEU A 182 6.31 -0.45 -21.63
C LEU A 182 7.03 0.74 -22.29
N PHE A 183 6.28 1.74 -22.75
CA PHE A 183 6.88 2.94 -23.36
C PHE A 183 7.73 3.73 -22.38
N THR A 184 7.28 3.90 -21.14
CA THR A 184 8.02 4.67 -20.12
C THR A 184 9.33 3.99 -19.76
N SER A 185 9.31 2.68 -19.59
CA SER A 185 10.52 1.89 -19.34
C SER A 185 11.47 2.01 -20.54
N SER A 186 10.96 1.84 -21.76
CA SER A 186 11.74 1.96 -23.00
C SER A 186 12.39 3.34 -23.17
N ILE A 187 11.62 4.43 -22.97
CA ILE A 187 12.13 5.80 -23.00
C ILE A 187 13.17 6.02 -21.91
N SER A 188 12.98 5.43 -20.73
CA SER A 188 13.98 5.49 -19.66
C SER A 188 15.30 4.85 -20.04
N GLY A 189 15.29 3.77 -20.84
CA GLY A 189 16.49 3.14 -21.37
C GLY A 189 17.24 3.99 -22.39
N VAL A 190 16.53 4.81 -23.19
CA VAL A 190 17.15 5.74 -24.15
C VAL A 190 18.08 6.73 -23.45
N PHE A 191 17.77 7.17 -22.22
CA PHE A 191 18.64 8.05 -21.44
C PHE A 191 20.00 7.41 -21.05
N PHE A 192 20.15 6.10 -21.22
CA PHE A 192 21.39 5.34 -21.00
C PHE A 192 21.95 4.72 -22.28
N ASP A 193 21.51 5.20 -23.45
CA ASP A 193 21.90 4.67 -24.77
C ASP A 193 21.58 3.17 -24.97
N TYR A 194 20.54 2.67 -24.29
CA TYR A 194 20.07 1.31 -24.46
C TYR A 194 19.02 1.22 -25.57
N ARG A 195 19.28 0.34 -26.53
CA ARG A 195 18.29 -0.01 -27.56
C ARG A 195 17.33 -1.06 -27.03
N SER A 196 16.05 -0.89 -27.33
CA SER A 196 15.00 -1.81 -26.92
C SER A 196 14.02 -2.09 -28.04
N ILE A 197 13.37 -3.25 -27.95
CA ILE A 197 12.24 -3.64 -28.79
C ILE A 197 11.03 -3.87 -27.88
N ILE A 198 9.98 -3.08 -28.07
CA ILE A 198 8.73 -3.21 -27.33
C ILE A 198 7.82 -4.21 -28.04
N TYR A 199 7.51 -5.32 -27.36
CA TYR A 199 6.49 -6.27 -27.76
C TYR A 199 5.22 -6.10 -26.92
N TYR A 200 4.15 -6.81 -27.31
CA TYR A 200 2.88 -6.75 -26.58
C TYR A 200 2.94 -7.34 -25.16
N TYR A 201 3.97 -8.13 -24.86
CA TYR A 201 4.16 -8.85 -23.60
C TYR A 201 5.36 -8.35 -22.78
N GLU A 202 6.41 -7.81 -23.42
CA GLU A 202 7.59 -7.33 -22.69
C GLU A 202 8.40 -6.28 -23.47
N VAL A 203 9.37 -5.66 -22.80
CA VAL A 203 10.43 -4.86 -23.44
C VAL A 203 11.71 -5.69 -23.48
N LEU A 204 12.19 -5.99 -24.68
CA LEU A 204 13.45 -6.71 -24.89
C LEU A 204 14.60 -5.70 -25.00
N TRP A 205 15.60 -5.86 -24.13
CA TRP A 205 16.76 -4.96 -24.05
C TRP A 205 17.94 -5.53 -24.84
N LEU A 206 18.46 -4.77 -25.81
CA LEU A 206 19.62 -5.15 -26.63
C LEU A 206 20.94 -4.68 -25.99
N VAL A 207 21.12 -4.99 -24.70
CA VAL A 207 22.23 -4.51 -23.87
C VAL A 207 23.05 -5.71 -23.39
N LYS A 208 24.38 -5.64 -23.52
CA LYS A 208 25.26 -6.70 -23.04
C LYS A 208 25.25 -6.75 -21.50
N PRO A 209 25.42 -7.92 -20.87
CA PRO A 209 25.41 -8.05 -19.41
C PRO A 209 26.37 -7.11 -18.68
N GLU A 210 27.53 -6.81 -19.27
CA GLU A 210 28.57 -5.96 -18.68
C GLU A 210 28.25 -4.47 -18.74
N GLN A 211 27.28 -4.08 -19.59
CA GLN A 211 26.90 -2.69 -19.80
C GLN A 211 25.81 -2.22 -18.82
N TRP A 212 25.25 -3.12 -18.01
CA TRP A 212 24.20 -2.75 -17.05
C TRP A 212 24.74 -1.96 -15.87
N PHE A 213 24.41 -0.67 -15.82
CA PHE A 213 24.67 0.19 -14.67
C PHE A 213 23.55 0.11 -13.64
N GLY A 214 23.88 0.15 -12.35
CA GLY A 214 22.87 0.06 -11.30
C GLY A 214 21.81 1.16 -11.37
N ASP A 215 22.18 2.37 -11.75
CA ASP A 215 21.22 3.47 -11.89
C ASP A 215 20.30 3.30 -13.10
N SER A 216 20.81 2.72 -14.20
CA SER A 216 19.99 2.37 -15.37
C SER A 216 18.93 1.33 -15.01
N VAL A 217 19.30 0.27 -14.28
CA VAL A 217 18.36 -0.78 -13.84
C VAL A 217 17.28 -0.19 -12.95
N LYS A 218 17.66 0.63 -11.96
CA LYS A 218 16.70 1.29 -11.07
C LYS A 218 15.71 2.15 -11.86
N MET A 219 16.21 3.00 -12.75
CA MET A 219 15.37 3.92 -13.52
C MET A 219 14.45 3.18 -14.50
N ILE A 220 14.98 2.21 -15.25
CA ILE A 220 14.20 1.45 -16.25
C ILE A 220 13.06 0.67 -15.58
N TYR A 221 13.35 -0.07 -14.51
CA TYR A 221 12.34 -0.95 -13.90
C TYR A 221 11.39 -0.22 -12.93
N ALA A 222 11.76 0.97 -12.42
CA ALA A 222 10.90 1.75 -11.54
C ALA A 222 10.02 2.78 -12.27
N SER A 223 10.52 3.37 -13.37
CA SER A 223 9.86 4.49 -14.06
C SER A 223 8.44 4.18 -14.52
N GLY A 224 8.21 3.04 -15.17
CA GLY A 224 6.90 2.63 -15.65
C GLY A 224 5.85 2.54 -14.53
N PRO A 225 6.05 1.70 -13.49
CA PRO A 225 5.12 1.62 -12.37
C PRO A 225 4.94 2.95 -11.61
N ILE A 226 6.01 3.75 -11.44
CA ILE A 226 5.90 5.07 -10.81
C ILE A 226 5.00 5.99 -11.63
N LEU A 227 5.21 6.09 -12.95
CA LEU A 227 4.37 6.91 -13.82
C LEU A 227 2.91 6.43 -13.82
N ALA A 228 2.68 5.11 -13.82
CA ALA A 228 1.34 4.54 -13.70
C ALA A 228 0.64 4.96 -12.39
N GLY A 229 1.36 5.02 -11.27
CA GLY A 229 0.85 5.53 -10.00
C GLY A 229 0.51 7.03 -10.04
N VAL A 230 1.35 7.85 -10.69
CA VAL A 230 1.10 9.28 -10.90
C VAL A 230 -0.14 9.50 -11.79
N LEU A 231 -0.25 8.75 -12.88
CA LEU A 231 -1.42 8.81 -13.76
C LEU A 231 -2.69 8.32 -13.06
N ALA A 232 -2.59 7.31 -12.19
CA ALA A 232 -3.73 6.87 -11.38
C ALA A 232 -4.28 8.01 -10.52
N LEU A 233 -3.41 8.80 -9.86
CA LEU A 233 -3.83 9.99 -9.12
C LEU A 233 -4.52 11.01 -10.02
N PHE A 234 -3.98 11.25 -11.22
CA PHE A 234 -4.60 12.15 -12.20
C PHE A 234 -5.99 11.65 -12.64
N PHE A 235 -6.14 10.35 -12.92
CA PHE A 235 -7.44 9.75 -13.23
C PHE A 235 -8.40 9.79 -12.03
N ALA A 236 -7.91 9.72 -10.80
CA ALA A 236 -8.73 9.88 -9.59
C ALA A 236 -9.34 11.29 -9.54
N ILE A 237 -8.53 12.31 -9.85
CA ILE A 237 -8.95 13.71 -9.90
C ILE A 237 -10.00 13.90 -10.99
N ILE A 238 -9.74 13.45 -12.23
CA ILE A 238 -10.71 13.56 -13.32
C ILE A 238 -12.00 12.81 -12.97
N PHE A 239 -11.90 11.58 -12.44
CA PHE A 239 -13.06 10.81 -12.02
C PHE A 239 -13.88 11.57 -10.97
N SER A 240 -13.24 12.28 -10.04
CA SER A 240 -13.96 13.06 -9.02
C SER A 240 -14.84 14.18 -9.61
N TYR A 241 -14.41 14.79 -10.73
CA TYR A 241 -15.18 15.79 -11.46
C TYR A 241 -16.32 15.18 -12.28
N ILE A 242 -16.10 14.03 -12.92
CA ILE A 242 -17.11 13.42 -13.81
C ILE A 242 -17.98 12.33 -13.14
N ARG A 243 -17.84 12.10 -11.83
CA ARG A 243 -18.53 10.99 -11.14
C ARG A 243 -20.05 11.10 -11.19
N THR A 244 -20.59 12.31 -11.29
CA THR A 244 -22.03 12.61 -11.40
C THR A 244 -22.54 12.45 -12.82
N GLU A 245 -21.69 12.68 -13.81
CA GLU A 245 -22.04 12.61 -15.23
C GLU A 245 -22.56 11.22 -15.62
N ARG A 246 -23.39 11.20 -16.66
CA ARG A 246 -23.88 9.96 -17.25
C ARG A 246 -22.89 9.46 -18.29
N GLY A 247 -22.68 8.15 -18.35
CA GLY A 247 -21.91 7.50 -19.40
C GLY A 247 -20.82 6.58 -18.89
N LEU A 248 -20.35 5.72 -19.79
CA LEU A 248 -19.40 4.66 -19.48
C LEU A 248 -17.94 5.13 -19.41
N GLY A 249 -17.67 6.38 -19.83
CA GLY A 249 -16.34 6.98 -19.73
C GLY A 249 -15.81 7.03 -18.31
N LYS A 250 -16.65 7.29 -17.31
CA LYS A 250 -16.22 7.25 -15.91
C LYS A 250 -15.95 5.85 -15.38
N LEU A 251 -16.60 4.82 -15.92
CA LEU A 251 -16.29 3.44 -15.59
C LEU A 251 -14.91 3.07 -16.17
N PHE A 252 -14.60 3.53 -17.38
CA PHE A 252 -13.26 3.41 -17.94
C PHE A 252 -12.21 4.12 -17.08
N LEU A 253 -12.45 5.38 -16.66
CA LEU A 253 -11.54 6.09 -15.74
C LEU A 253 -11.39 5.39 -14.40
N LEU A 254 -12.48 4.82 -13.86
CA LEU A 254 -12.43 4.06 -12.61
C LEU A 254 -11.56 2.82 -12.75
N TRP A 255 -11.62 2.12 -13.90
CA TRP A 255 -10.72 1.02 -14.18
C TRP A 255 -9.27 1.46 -14.42
N LEU A 256 -9.03 2.59 -15.09
CA LEU A 256 -7.69 3.16 -15.26
C LEU A 256 -7.05 3.54 -13.92
N LEU A 257 -7.83 4.17 -13.04
CA LEU A 257 -7.44 4.47 -11.66
C LEU A 257 -6.98 3.21 -10.92
N ILE A 258 -7.80 2.16 -10.99
CA ILE A 258 -7.56 0.90 -10.28
C ILE A 258 -6.36 0.16 -10.87
N HIS A 259 -6.26 0.08 -12.20
CA HIS A 259 -5.12 -0.57 -12.87
C HIS A 259 -3.83 0.21 -12.69
N GLY A 260 -3.85 1.55 -12.72
CA GLY A 260 -2.66 2.37 -12.49
C GLY A 260 -2.11 2.21 -11.07
N PHE A 261 -2.98 2.26 -10.06
CA PHE A 261 -2.55 1.98 -8.68
C PHE A 261 -2.12 0.53 -8.46
N ASN A 262 -2.79 -0.44 -9.08
CA ASN A 262 -2.36 -1.84 -9.01
C ASN A 262 -1.04 -2.05 -9.76
N ALA A 263 -0.80 -1.36 -10.86
CA ALA A 263 0.49 -1.41 -11.55
C ALA A 263 1.61 -0.87 -10.65
N PHE A 264 1.36 0.20 -9.88
CA PHE A 264 2.35 0.70 -8.93
C PHE A 264 2.50 -0.20 -7.70
N PHE A 265 1.47 -0.31 -6.86
CA PHE A 265 1.52 -1.05 -5.60
C PHE A 265 1.59 -2.56 -5.79
N GLY A 266 0.96 -3.11 -6.83
CA GLY A 266 1.06 -4.53 -7.18
C GLY A 266 2.46 -4.90 -7.67
N SER A 267 3.08 -4.06 -8.51
CA SER A 267 4.48 -4.30 -8.91
C SER A 267 5.45 -4.15 -7.75
N LEU A 268 5.21 -3.20 -6.84
CA LEU A 268 5.99 -3.05 -5.60
C LEU A 268 5.86 -4.28 -4.70
N LEU A 269 4.63 -4.80 -4.52
CA LEU A 269 4.33 -6.00 -3.74
C LEU A 269 4.95 -7.27 -4.32
N ILE A 270 4.72 -7.54 -5.61
CA ILE A 270 5.25 -8.75 -6.26
C ILE A 270 6.76 -8.61 -6.48
N GLY A 271 7.24 -7.40 -6.78
CA GLY A 271 8.66 -7.10 -6.93
C GLY A 271 9.46 -7.31 -5.66
N SER A 272 8.96 -6.87 -4.50
CA SER A 272 9.62 -7.11 -3.20
C SER A 272 9.68 -8.59 -2.83
N LEU A 273 8.67 -9.38 -3.21
CA LEU A 273 8.58 -10.81 -2.89
C LEU A 273 9.39 -11.70 -3.83
N PHE A 274 9.40 -11.42 -5.14
CA PHE A 274 9.98 -12.30 -6.15
C PHE A 274 11.27 -11.77 -6.78
N GLY A 275 11.64 -10.50 -6.55
CA GLY A 275 12.85 -9.92 -7.11
C GLY A 275 12.84 -9.77 -8.64
N ARG A 276 11.65 -9.64 -9.25
CA ARG A 276 11.44 -9.45 -10.70
C ARG A 276 10.71 -8.14 -10.99
N GLY A 277 10.83 -7.64 -12.22
CA GLY A 277 10.22 -6.37 -12.64
C GLY A 277 10.70 -5.22 -11.76
N PHE A 278 9.78 -4.54 -11.07
CA PHE A 278 10.13 -3.50 -10.07
C PHE A 278 11.09 -4.02 -8.98
N GLY A 279 11.08 -5.34 -8.71
CA GLY A 279 12.02 -6.00 -7.81
C GLY A 279 13.49 -5.83 -8.21
N TYR A 280 13.80 -5.70 -9.50
CA TYR A 280 15.18 -5.39 -9.94
C TYR A 280 15.63 -4.03 -9.41
N ALA A 281 14.78 -3.00 -9.47
CA ALA A 281 15.10 -1.69 -8.92
C ALA A 281 15.35 -1.73 -7.40
N ILE A 282 14.58 -2.55 -6.67
CA ILE A 282 14.76 -2.76 -5.22
C ILE A 282 16.10 -3.44 -4.92
N ILE A 283 16.42 -4.53 -5.63
CA ILE A 283 17.65 -5.30 -5.42
C ILE A 283 18.87 -4.42 -5.71
N TRP A 284 18.86 -3.69 -6.82
CA TRP A 284 19.96 -2.81 -7.23
C TRP A 284 20.08 -1.54 -6.38
N SER A 285 19.07 -1.23 -5.56
CA SER A 285 19.12 -0.18 -4.55
C SER A 285 19.72 -0.65 -3.22
N PHE A 286 20.23 -1.90 -3.14
CA PHE A 286 20.80 -2.51 -1.94
C PHE A 286 19.87 -2.45 -0.72
N ILE A 287 18.57 -2.51 -0.97
CA ILE A 287 17.53 -2.44 0.05
C ILE A 287 17.55 -3.73 0.87
N SER A 288 17.56 -3.58 2.18
CA SER A 288 17.60 -4.68 3.14
C SER A 288 16.32 -5.52 3.09
N ASP A 289 16.38 -6.79 3.51
CA ASP A 289 15.20 -7.65 3.54
C ASP A 289 14.10 -7.12 4.48
N THR A 290 14.49 -6.40 5.55
CA THR A 290 13.55 -5.72 6.45
C THR A 290 12.75 -4.65 5.71
N GLU A 291 13.40 -3.85 4.87
CA GLU A 291 12.73 -2.81 4.08
C GLU A 291 11.82 -3.42 2.99
N LYS A 292 12.20 -4.54 2.38
CA LYS A 292 11.32 -5.28 1.44
C LYS A 292 10.02 -5.72 2.12
N VAL A 293 10.07 -6.16 3.38
CA VAL A 293 8.88 -6.49 4.18
C VAL A 293 8.03 -5.23 4.41
N ILE A 294 8.63 -4.09 4.70
CA ILE A 294 7.91 -2.82 4.86
C ILE A 294 7.17 -2.45 3.56
N TYR A 295 7.82 -2.50 2.40
CA TYR A 295 7.16 -2.23 1.11
C TYR A 295 6.00 -3.18 0.81
N THR A 296 6.15 -4.45 1.18
CA THR A 296 5.09 -5.46 1.04
C THR A 296 3.86 -5.07 1.88
N ILE A 297 4.06 -4.70 3.16
CA ILE A 297 2.99 -4.30 4.08
C ILE A 297 2.31 -3.00 3.58
N VAL A 298 3.10 -2.01 3.17
CA VAL A 298 2.58 -0.75 2.64
C VAL A 298 1.74 -1.00 1.38
N SER A 299 2.21 -1.83 0.47
CA SER A 299 1.51 -2.14 -0.78
C SER A 299 0.17 -2.86 -0.54
N ILE A 300 0.15 -3.87 0.33
CA ILE A 300 -1.09 -4.57 0.70
C ILE A 300 -2.08 -3.59 1.33
N THR A 301 -1.60 -2.76 2.26
CA THR A 301 -2.44 -1.76 2.94
C THR A 301 -3.03 -0.77 1.94
N ALA A 302 -2.21 -0.24 1.02
CA ALA A 302 -2.65 0.68 -0.02
C ALA A 302 -3.70 0.07 -0.96
N LEU A 303 -3.51 -1.18 -1.41
CA LEU A 303 -4.47 -1.87 -2.29
C LEU A 303 -5.80 -2.15 -1.61
N ILE A 304 -5.79 -2.50 -0.31
CA ILE A 304 -7.01 -2.70 0.49
C ILE A 304 -7.74 -1.37 0.67
N LEU A 305 -7.03 -0.31 1.06
CA LEU A 305 -7.60 1.03 1.24
C LEU A 305 -8.20 1.54 -0.08
N LEU A 306 -7.50 1.35 -1.21
CA LEU A 306 -8.03 1.66 -2.53
C LEU A 306 -9.36 0.96 -2.80
N GLY A 307 -9.48 -0.32 -2.42
CA GLY A 307 -10.72 -1.07 -2.55
C GLY A 307 -11.87 -0.47 -1.72
N VAL A 308 -11.58 -0.07 -0.49
CA VAL A 308 -12.55 0.60 0.40
C VAL A 308 -13.03 1.93 -0.21
N PHE A 309 -12.12 2.76 -0.72
CA PHE A 309 -12.46 4.06 -1.30
C PHE A 309 -13.21 3.93 -2.63
N THR A 310 -12.85 2.96 -3.47
CA THR A 310 -13.46 2.76 -4.79
C THR A 310 -14.79 2.00 -4.74
N ALA A 311 -15.11 1.31 -3.64
CA ALA A 311 -16.36 0.57 -3.49
C ALA A 311 -17.60 1.46 -3.73
N ARG A 312 -17.61 2.66 -3.14
CA ARG A 312 -18.69 3.64 -3.34
C ARG A 312 -18.68 4.20 -4.76
N SER A 313 -17.50 4.41 -5.35
CA SER A 313 -17.35 4.89 -6.73
C SER A 313 -17.96 3.93 -7.75
N PHE A 314 -17.77 2.61 -7.56
CA PHE A 314 -18.46 1.60 -8.38
C PHE A 314 -19.98 1.72 -8.25
N LEU A 315 -20.52 1.83 -7.03
CA LEU A 315 -21.97 1.99 -6.83
C LEU A 315 -22.52 3.27 -7.46
N ILE A 316 -21.79 4.40 -7.38
CA ILE A 316 -22.18 5.67 -8.00
C ILE A 316 -22.24 5.57 -9.53
N SER A 317 -21.35 4.78 -10.13
CA SER A 317 -21.37 4.57 -11.58
C SER A 317 -22.58 3.78 -12.10
N ALA A 318 -23.41 3.25 -11.21
CA ALA A 318 -24.71 2.65 -11.56
C ALA A 318 -25.66 3.63 -12.23
N ASN A 319 -25.48 4.94 -12.06
CA ASN A 319 -26.29 5.96 -12.74
C ASN A 319 -26.25 5.86 -14.28
N SER A 320 -25.30 5.12 -14.86
CA SER A 320 -25.21 4.90 -16.30
C SER A 320 -26.20 3.83 -16.78
N TYR A 321 -26.79 3.08 -15.85
CA TYR A 321 -27.65 1.94 -16.11
C TYR A 321 -29.00 2.03 -15.41
N TYR A 322 -29.03 2.62 -14.20
CA TYR A 322 -30.19 2.65 -13.32
C TYR A 322 -30.55 4.06 -12.91
N ARG A 323 -31.85 4.32 -12.76
CA ARG A 323 -32.41 5.54 -12.14
C ARG A 323 -32.26 5.53 -10.62
N HIS A 324 -32.55 4.38 -10.03
CA HIS A 324 -32.44 4.14 -8.61
C HIS A 324 -31.78 2.79 -8.40
N LEU A 325 -30.78 2.72 -7.52
CA LEU A 325 -30.13 1.47 -7.16
C LEU A 325 -30.55 1.07 -5.75
N GLU A 326 -31.54 0.18 -5.70
CA GLU A 326 -32.03 -0.39 -4.45
C GLU A 326 -30.98 -1.26 -3.77
N LYS A 327 -31.03 -1.31 -2.43
CA LYS A 327 -30.07 -2.07 -1.62
C LYS A 327 -29.98 -3.55 -2.02
N HIS A 328 -31.10 -4.17 -2.39
CA HIS A 328 -31.13 -5.58 -2.79
C HIS A 328 -30.45 -5.83 -4.16
N GLN A 329 -30.40 -4.82 -5.03
CA GLN A 329 -29.79 -4.89 -6.36
C GLN A 329 -28.29 -4.56 -6.35
N GLN A 330 -27.82 -3.81 -5.36
CA GLN A 330 -26.41 -3.38 -5.24
C GLN A 330 -25.42 -4.54 -5.31
N LYS A 331 -25.71 -5.65 -4.62
CA LYS A 331 -24.87 -6.85 -4.67
C LYS A 331 -24.76 -7.34 -6.12
N ARG A 332 -25.89 -7.59 -6.77
CA ARG A 332 -25.92 -8.09 -8.16
C ARG A 332 -25.18 -7.14 -9.11
N PHE A 333 -25.39 -5.84 -8.94
CA PHE A 333 -24.73 -4.82 -9.73
C PHE A 333 -23.20 -4.84 -9.57
N LEU A 334 -22.68 -4.91 -8.33
CA LEU A 334 -21.22 -5.03 -8.11
C LEU A 334 -20.65 -6.34 -8.66
N TRP A 335 -21.40 -7.44 -8.57
CA TRP A 335 -21.00 -8.69 -9.22
C TRP A 335 -20.88 -8.51 -10.74
N ALA A 336 -21.86 -7.86 -11.35
CA ALA A 336 -21.88 -7.60 -12.78
C ALA A 336 -20.74 -6.67 -13.20
N GLN A 337 -20.48 -5.62 -12.41
CA GLN A 337 -19.62 -4.52 -12.81
C GLN A 337 -18.18 -4.60 -12.33
N ALA A 338 -17.88 -5.25 -11.19
CA ALA A 338 -16.53 -5.32 -10.64
C ALA A 338 -16.00 -6.76 -10.62
N ILE A 339 -16.74 -7.68 -10.01
CA ILE A 339 -16.24 -9.03 -9.70
C ILE A 339 -16.09 -9.88 -10.97
N ILE A 340 -17.14 -10.01 -11.78
CA ILE A 340 -17.08 -10.77 -13.03
C ILE A 340 -16.06 -10.15 -14.01
N PRO A 341 -16.08 -8.83 -14.26
CA PRO A 341 -15.09 -8.17 -15.10
C PRO A 341 -13.65 -8.38 -14.65
N PHE A 342 -13.38 -8.42 -13.34
CA PHE A 342 -12.05 -8.76 -12.83
C PHE A 342 -11.63 -10.17 -13.26
N PHE A 343 -12.43 -11.20 -13.02
CA PHE A 343 -12.06 -12.59 -13.36
C PHE A 343 -12.04 -12.82 -14.88
N ALA A 344 -13.11 -12.41 -15.58
CA ALA A 344 -13.22 -12.56 -17.02
C ALA A 344 -12.16 -11.73 -17.76
N GLY A 345 -11.92 -10.50 -17.30
CA GLY A 345 -10.91 -9.61 -17.86
C GLY A 345 -9.50 -10.16 -17.69
N ASN A 346 -9.14 -10.65 -16.49
CA ASN A 346 -7.85 -11.32 -16.28
C ASN A 346 -7.69 -12.58 -17.15
N ALA A 347 -8.75 -13.37 -17.33
CA ALA A 347 -8.71 -14.53 -18.23
C ALA A 347 -8.49 -14.10 -19.69
N ILE A 348 -9.18 -13.05 -20.15
CA ILE A 348 -8.98 -12.49 -21.50
C ILE A 348 -7.56 -11.94 -21.65
N ILE A 349 -7.04 -11.20 -20.68
CA ILE A 349 -5.66 -10.69 -20.69
C ILE A 349 -4.67 -11.85 -20.77
N ALA A 350 -4.83 -12.90 -19.96
CA ALA A 350 -3.95 -14.07 -20.01
C ALA A 350 -3.99 -14.76 -21.38
N LEU A 351 -5.17 -14.89 -21.99
CA LEU A 351 -5.31 -15.40 -23.36
C LEU A 351 -4.64 -14.49 -24.40
N LEU A 352 -4.79 -13.17 -24.24
CA LEU A 352 -4.17 -12.16 -25.10
C LEU A 352 -2.64 -12.10 -24.95
N MET A 353 -2.07 -12.68 -23.89
CA MET A 353 -0.62 -12.74 -23.70
C MET A 353 0.01 -14.03 -24.26
N LEU A 354 -0.79 -15.04 -24.62
CA LEU A 354 -0.25 -16.27 -25.22
C LEU A 354 0.48 -15.99 -26.56
N PRO A 355 1.58 -16.73 -26.85
CA PRO A 355 2.18 -17.80 -26.04
C PRO A 355 3.10 -17.32 -24.90
N GLU A 356 3.51 -16.05 -24.93
CA GLU A 356 4.54 -15.47 -24.04
C GLU A 356 3.98 -14.99 -22.69
N LEU A 357 3.54 -15.94 -21.87
CA LEU A 357 2.89 -15.67 -20.61
C LEU A 357 3.91 -15.40 -19.49
N LEU A 358 4.16 -14.12 -19.21
CA LEU A 358 5.01 -13.70 -18.09
C LEU A 358 4.29 -13.89 -16.75
N SER A 359 4.83 -14.79 -15.92
CA SER A 359 4.28 -15.09 -14.59
C SER A 359 4.27 -13.88 -13.65
N TYR A 360 5.22 -12.95 -13.83
CA TYR A 360 5.28 -11.69 -13.09
C TYR A 360 4.06 -10.82 -13.35
N ASP A 361 3.72 -10.54 -14.61
CA ASP A 361 2.61 -9.63 -14.93
C ASP A 361 1.25 -10.20 -14.53
N ILE A 362 1.08 -11.52 -14.63
CA ILE A 362 -0.12 -12.19 -14.13
C ILE A 362 -0.23 -12.07 -12.62
N THR A 363 0.86 -12.26 -11.88
CA THR A 363 0.83 -12.14 -10.42
C THR A 363 0.58 -10.69 -9.97
N VAL A 364 1.12 -9.70 -10.68
CA VAL A 364 0.79 -8.28 -10.49
C VAL A 364 -0.69 -8.02 -10.82
N SER A 365 -1.22 -8.55 -11.91
CA SER A 365 -2.64 -8.38 -12.25
C SER A 365 -3.55 -9.07 -11.24
N LEU A 366 -3.15 -10.23 -10.71
CA LEU A 366 -3.88 -10.96 -9.67
C LEU A 366 -3.82 -10.28 -8.30
N SER A 367 -2.80 -9.45 -7.99
CA SER A 367 -2.77 -8.70 -6.73
C SER A 367 -3.95 -7.74 -6.58
N LEU A 368 -4.59 -7.39 -7.71
CA LEU A 368 -5.81 -6.58 -7.72
C LEU A 368 -6.97 -7.24 -6.94
N VAL A 369 -6.90 -8.54 -6.67
CA VAL A 369 -7.85 -9.24 -5.78
C VAL A 369 -7.94 -8.55 -4.40
N LEU A 370 -6.84 -7.99 -3.90
CA LEU A 370 -6.79 -7.26 -2.63
C LEU A 370 -7.67 -6.00 -2.64
N THR A 371 -7.85 -5.38 -3.81
CA THR A 371 -8.75 -4.24 -4.03
C THR A 371 -10.18 -4.70 -4.28
N ILE A 372 -10.39 -5.79 -5.02
CA ILE A 372 -11.73 -6.29 -5.37
C ILE A 372 -12.47 -6.87 -4.16
N ILE A 373 -11.78 -7.49 -3.19
CA ILE A 373 -12.41 -8.04 -1.98
C ILE A 373 -13.17 -6.95 -1.18
N PRO A 374 -12.54 -5.82 -0.79
CA PRO A 374 -13.26 -4.72 -0.14
C PRO A 374 -14.39 -4.14 -0.98
N VAL A 375 -14.19 -3.99 -2.30
CA VAL A 375 -15.26 -3.53 -3.22
C VAL A 375 -16.47 -4.46 -3.15
N ALA A 376 -16.25 -5.78 -3.19
CA ALA A 376 -17.30 -6.77 -3.10
C ALA A 376 -18.07 -6.71 -1.77
N ILE A 377 -17.41 -6.37 -0.67
CA ILE A 377 -18.03 -6.26 0.67
C ILE A 377 -18.75 -4.90 0.85
N GLY A 378 -18.28 -3.85 0.18
CA GLY A 378 -18.72 -2.46 0.37
C GLY A 378 -20.22 -2.20 0.21
N HIS A 379 -20.94 -2.99 -0.60
CA HIS A 379 -22.41 -2.86 -0.73
C HIS A 379 -23.17 -3.02 0.59
N ARG A 380 -22.61 -3.73 1.57
CA ARG A 380 -23.29 -3.95 2.86
C ARG A 380 -23.49 -2.66 3.64
N PHE A 381 -22.59 -1.70 3.46
CA PHE A 381 -22.57 -0.42 4.16
C PHE A 381 -23.22 0.72 3.36
N ALA A 382 -23.58 0.49 2.10
CA ALA A 382 -24.18 1.52 1.26
C ALA A 382 -25.70 1.61 1.50
N HIS A 383 -26.19 2.85 1.58
CA HIS A 383 -27.63 3.14 1.49
C HIS A 383 -28.12 3.03 0.05
N SER A 384 -29.43 2.99 -0.16
CA SER A 384 -30.01 3.05 -1.49
C SER A 384 -29.63 4.38 -2.16
N LEU A 385 -29.29 4.33 -3.45
CA LEU A 385 -28.79 5.49 -4.20
C LEU A 385 -29.86 5.96 -5.18
N TYR A 386 -30.26 7.21 -5.07
CA TYR A 386 -31.17 7.87 -6.01
C TYR A 386 -30.35 8.75 -6.95
N PHE A 387 -30.55 8.53 -8.25
CA PHE A 387 -29.98 9.36 -9.31
C PHE A 387 -31.09 10.26 -9.91
N GLU A 388 -30.85 10.83 -11.08
CA GLU A 388 -31.76 11.75 -11.77
C GLU A 388 -33.05 11.07 -12.28
N GLU A 389 -34.10 11.86 -12.57
CA GLU A 389 -35.46 11.36 -12.82
C GLU A 389 -35.69 10.70 -14.19
N GLU A 390 -34.79 10.90 -15.15
CA GLU A 390 -34.97 10.39 -16.51
C GLU A 390 -35.01 8.85 -16.56
N ILE A 391 -35.85 8.33 -17.46
CA ILE A 391 -36.05 6.89 -17.62
C ILE A 391 -34.86 6.31 -18.39
N ILE A 392 -33.89 5.77 -17.66
CA ILE A 392 -32.73 5.08 -18.24
C ILE A 392 -33.10 3.63 -18.51
N ARG A 393 -32.84 3.16 -19.74
CA ARG A 393 -32.91 1.74 -20.10
C ARG A 393 -31.52 1.25 -20.40
N VAL A 394 -31.16 0.09 -19.84
CA VAL A 394 -29.89 -0.60 -20.15
C VAL A 394 -29.91 -1.03 -21.61
N LYS A 395 -29.26 -0.25 -22.47
CA LYS A 395 -29.10 -0.53 -23.89
C LYS A 395 -27.69 -1.02 -24.16
N PHE A 396 -27.59 -1.98 -25.09
CA PHE A 396 -26.32 -2.42 -25.62
C PHE A 396 -25.75 -1.29 -26.49
N ASN A 397 -24.62 -0.71 -26.08
CA ASN A 397 -24.01 0.41 -26.80
C ASN A 397 -22.85 -0.11 -27.66
N LEU A 398 -23.12 -0.28 -28.96
CA LEU A 398 -22.15 -0.84 -29.90
C LEU A 398 -20.84 -0.03 -29.93
N LYS A 399 -20.89 1.30 -29.77
CA LYS A 399 -19.69 2.15 -29.78
C LYS A 399 -18.74 1.80 -28.63
N VAL A 400 -19.29 1.52 -27.45
CA VAL A 400 -18.51 1.18 -26.24
C VAL A 400 -17.89 -0.21 -26.33
N ILE A 401 -18.39 -1.05 -27.24
CA ILE A 401 -17.84 -2.39 -27.48
C ILE A 401 -16.83 -2.35 -28.61
N ALA A 402 -17.19 -1.69 -29.72
CA ALA A 402 -16.35 -1.57 -30.90
C ALA A 402 -15.02 -0.87 -30.58
N PHE A 403 -15.04 0.21 -29.79
CA PHE A 403 -13.83 0.96 -29.48
C PHE A 403 -12.78 0.13 -28.70
N PRO A 404 -13.08 -0.50 -27.54
CA PRO A 404 -12.16 -1.40 -26.87
C PRO A 404 -11.70 -2.58 -27.74
N LEU A 405 -12.60 -3.16 -28.54
CA LEU A 405 -12.25 -4.29 -29.40
C LEU A 405 -11.24 -3.90 -30.48
N ILE A 406 -11.47 -2.77 -31.16
CA ILE A 406 -10.53 -2.21 -32.13
C ILE A 406 -9.20 -1.90 -31.45
N PHE A 407 -9.24 -1.29 -30.25
CA PHE A 407 -8.03 -1.01 -29.49
C PHE A 407 -7.25 -2.28 -29.13
N ILE A 408 -7.91 -3.36 -28.68
CA ILE A 408 -7.28 -4.66 -28.38
C ILE A 408 -6.63 -5.25 -29.63
N ILE A 409 -7.31 -5.23 -30.77
CA ILE A 409 -6.79 -5.76 -32.04
C ILE A 409 -5.57 -4.95 -32.48
N LEU A 410 -5.67 -3.61 -32.49
CA LEU A 410 -4.56 -2.72 -32.85
C LEU A 410 -3.37 -2.91 -31.93
N TYR A 411 -3.60 -2.98 -30.61
CA TYR A 411 -2.59 -3.25 -29.60
C TYR A 411 -1.82 -4.54 -29.93
N ARG A 412 -2.54 -5.63 -30.20
CA ARG A 412 -1.92 -6.93 -30.48
C ARG A 412 -1.18 -6.97 -31.82
N VAL A 413 -1.73 -6.36 -32.87
CA VAL A 413 -1.12 -6.38 -34.21
C VAL A 413 0.12 -5.48 -34.25
N ILE A 414 0.01 -4.24 -33.76
CA ILE A 414 1.11 -3.27 -33.83
C ILE A 414 2.31 -3.75 -32.99
N LEU A 415 2.07 -4.13 -31.74
CA LEU A 415 3.13 -4.59 -30.83
C LEU A 415 3.55 -6.05 -31.10
N GLY A 416 2.83 -6.78 -31.95
CA GLY A 416 3.24 -8.10 -32.42
C GLY A 416 4.46 -8.05 -33.34
N PHE A 417 4.63 -6.96 -34.10
CA PHE A 417 5.81 -6.76 -34.93
C PHE A 417 7.05 -6.32 -34.15
N GLY A 418 6.85 -5.78 -32.94
CA GLY A 418 7.91 -5.14 -32.17
C GLY A 418 8.15 -3.70 -32.62
N ILE A 419 8.23 -2.77 -31.67
CA ILE A 419 8.60 -1.37 -31.94
C ILE A 419 10.01 -1.14 -31.40
N MET A 420 10.96 -0.82 -32.28
CA MET A 420 12.32 -0.48 -31.88
C MET A 420 12.38 0.97 -31.40
N ILE A 421 13.02 1.20 -30.25
CA ILE A 421 13.30 2.52 -29.68
C ILE A 421 14.78 2.58 -29.27
N GLY A 422 15.48 3.66 -29.62
CA GLY A 422 16.91 3.87 -29.35
C GLY A 422 17.77 3.87 -30.60
#